data_AF-T1BPV5-F1
#
_entry.id   AF-T1BPV5-F1
#
_cell.length_a   1.000
_cell.length_b   1.000
_cell.length_c   1.000
_cell.angle_alpha   90.00
_cell.angle_beta   90.00
_cell.angle_gamma   90.00
#
_symmetry.space_group_name_H-M   'P 1'
#
loop_
_entity.id
_entity.type
_entity.pdbx_description
1 polymer ?
#
loop_
_entity_poly.entity_id
_entity_poly.type
_entity_poly.pdbx_seq_one_letter_code
_entity_poly.pdbx_strand_id
1 'polypeptide(L)'
;MSLPVAADDPRRTRFLRALRREATDTTPVWLMRQAGRYLPEYRATRARAGSFLALAKTPELACEVTLQPLLRFDLDAAILFSDILTIPDAMGLGLEFAQGEGPRFARPVRSAADIARLGVPDPETELRYVMDAMRLIRHE
;
A
#
# COMPACT_ATOMS: atom_id res chain seq x y z
N MET A 1 7.86 -12.64 8.50
CA MET A 1 8.86 -11.80 9.21
C MET A 1 8.06 -11.13 10.30
N SER A 2 7.89 -11.80 11.44
CA SER A 2 6.89 -11.40 12.42
C SER A 2 7.35 -10.18 13.22
N LEU A 3 6.44 -9.22 13.39
CA LEU A 3 6.70 -8.05 14.23
C LEU A 3 6.70 -8.44 15.71
N PRO A 4 7.65 -7.96 16.53
CA PRO A 4 7.67 -8.21 17.96
C PRO A 4 6.70 -7.26 18.68
N VAL A 5 5.40 -7.40 18.45
CA VAL A 5 4.35 -6.60 19.09
C VAL A 5 3.45 -7.53 19.92
N ALA A 6 3.54 -7.40 21.24
CA ALA A 6 2.71 -8.17 22.17
C ALA A 6 1.21 -7.90 21.93
N ALA A 7 0.34 -8.83 22.31
CA ALA A 7 -1.11 -8.70 22.07
C ALA A 7 -1.73 -7.48 22.80
N ASP A 8 -1.14 -7.10 23.93
CA ASP A 8 -1.51 -6.01 24.83
C ASP A 8 -0.74 -4.71 24.57
N ASP A 9 0.10 -4.66 23.53
CA ASP A 9 0.88 -3.46 23.23
C ASP A 9 -0.06 -2.27 22.88
N PRO A 10 0.02 -1.15 23.63
CA PRO A 10 -0.85 0.01 23.42
C PRO A 10 -0.74 0.59 22.00
N ARG A 11 0.39 0.40 21.30
CA ARG A 11 0.60 0.83 19.90
C ARG A 11 -0.43 0.23 18.95
N ARG A 12 -0.97 -0.96 19.24
CA ARG A 12 -2.00 -1.61 18.39
C ARG A 12 -3.31 -0.84 18.33
N THR A 13 -3.59 0.00 19.33
CA THR A 13 -4.87 0.70 19.44
C THR A 13 -4.73 2.22 19.49
N ARG A 14 -3.56 2.74 19.86
CA ARG A 14 -3.31 4.17 20.09
C ARG A 14 -3.77 5.03 18.92
N PHE A 15 -3.42 4.65 17.69
CA PHE A 15 -3.84 5.36 16.48
C PHE A 15 -5.38 5.42 16.33
N LEU A 16 -6.07 4.29 16.47
CA LEU A 16 -7.54 4.24 16.34
C LEU A 16 -8.25 4.99 17.47
N ARG A 17 -7.75 4.91 18.70
CA ARG A 17 -8.27 5.63 19.86
C ARG A 17 -8.16 7.14 19.66
N ALA A 18 -6.99 7.62 19.22
CA ALA A 18 -6.77 9.03 18.93
C ALA A 18 -7.72 9.54 17.82
N LEU A 19 -7.92 8.79 16.74
CA LEU A 19 -8.89 9.14 15.68
C LEU A 19 -10.32 9.23 16.20
N ARG A 20 -10.68 8.43 17.20
CA ARG A 20 -11.99 8.47 17.88
C ARG A 20 -12.10 9.54 18.96
N ARG A 21 -11.02 10.28 19.22
CA ARG A 21 -10.89 11.27 20.31
C ARG A 21 -11.00 10.64 21.71
N GLU A 22 -10.61 9.38 21.83
CA GLU A 22 -10.45 8.70 23.11
C GLU A 22 -9.09 9.06 23.72
N ALA A 23 -8.98 9.01 25.06
CA ALA A 23 -7.70 9.25 25.73
C ALA A 23 -6.63 8.25 25.27
N THR A 24 -5.38 8.70 25.15
CA THR A 24 -4.21 7.86 24.86
C THR A 24 -3.08 8.19 25.84
N ASP A 25 -2.15 7.27 26.01
CA ASP A 25 -0.96 7.42 26.87
C ASP A 25 0.08 8.38 26.26
N THR A 26 0.15 8.45 24.94
CA THR A 26 0.92 9.45 24.18
C THR A 26 0.25 9.75 22.84
N THR A 27 0.76 10.71 22.08
CA THR A 27 0.27 11.02 20.73
C THR A 27 0.80 9.97 19.74
N PRO A 28 -0.08 9.25 19.01
CA PRO A 28 0.38 8.26 18.03
C PRO A 28 0.99 8.92 16.79
N VAL A 29 1.95 8.24 16.16
CA VAL A 29 2.63 8.70 14.94
C VAL A 29 2.75 7.59 13.89
N TRP A 30 2.51 7.99 12.63
CA TRP A 30 2.89 7.26 11.43
C TRP A 30 3.31 8.29 10.38
N LEU A 31 4.04 7.86 9.34
CA LEU A 31 4.57 8.80 8.35
C LEU A 31 4.07 8.45 6.94
N MET A 32 3.59 9.47 6.23
CA MET A 32 3.30 9.32 4.79
C MET A 32 4.56 8.85 4.06
N ARG A 33 4.42 7.81 3.24
CA ARG A 33 5.53 7.15 2.53
C ARG A 33 6.60 6.55 3.48
N GLN A 34 6.20 6.08 4.66
CA GLN A 34 7.10 5.36 5.58
C GLN A 34 7.78 4.14 4.91
N ALA A 35 7.11 3.44 4.00
CA ALA A 35 7.73 2.44 3.14
C ALA A 35 8.20 3.12 1.84
N GLY A 36 9.50 3.30 1.66
CA GLY A 36 9.99 4.00 0.48
C GLY A 36 11.51 4.08 0.33
N ARG A 37 11.92 4.76 -0.75
CA ARG A 37 13.32 4.83 -1.22
C ARG A 37 14.33 5.40 -0.21
N TYR A 38 13.91 6.00 0.90
CA TYR A 38 14.86 6.42 1.93
C TYR A 38 15.42 5.21 2.72
N LEU A 39 14.72 4.07 2.71
CA LEU A 39 15.15 2.81 3.30
C LEU A 39 16.01 1.99 2.31
N PRO A 40 17.24 1.57 2.68
CA PRO A 40 18.07 0.70 1.84
C PRO A 40 17.40 -0.64 1.49
N GLU A 41 16.73 -1.27 2.43
CA GLU A 41 16.02 -2.55 2.25
C GLU A 41 14.84 -2.41 1.29
N TYR A 42 14.14 -1.27 1.29
CA TYR A 42 13.11 -1.00 0.29
C TYR A 42 13.70 -1.00 -1.11
N ARG A 43 14.87 -0.37 -1.30
CA ARG A 43 15.55 -0.34 -2.62
C ARG A 43 15.95 -1.74 -3.06
N ALA A 44 16.39 -2.59 -2.13
CA ALA A 44 16.74 -3.98 -2.41
C ALA A 44 15.51 -4.80 -2.84
N THR A 45 14.39 -4.71 -2.11
CA THR A 45 13.13 -5.38 -2.48
C THR A 45 12.59 -4.84 -3.80
N ARG A 46 12.65 -3.52 -4.02
CA ARG A 46 12.23 -2.87 -5.28
C ARG A 46 13.07 -3.30 -6.47
N ALA A 47 14.37 -3.57 -6.28
CA ALA A 47 15.25 -4.11 -7.32
C ALA A 47 14.88 -5.57 -7.64
N ARG A 48 14.65 -6.41 -6.62
CA ARG A 48 14.14 -7.79 -6.78
C ARG A 48 12.82 -7.85 -7.54
N ALA A 49 11.91 -6.91 -7.28
CA ALA A 49 10.60 -6.83 -7.93
C ALA A 49 10.66 -6.36 -9.41
N GLY A 50 11.75 -5.72 -9.84
CA GLY A 50 11.90 -5.18 -11.20
C GLY A 50 11.12 -3.90 -11.48
N SER A 51 9.82 -3.84 -11.18
CA SER A 51 8.96 -2.65 -11.37
C SER A 51 8.15 -2.27 -10.12
N PHE A 52 7.62 -1.04 -10.08
CA PHE A 52 6.80 -0.58 -8.95
C PHE A 52 5.46 -1.29 -8.95
N LEU A 53 4.87 -1.47 -10.15
CA LEU A 53 3.67 -2.28 -10.31
C LEU A 53 3.88 -3.73 -9.92
N ALA A 54 4.99 -4.34 -10.31
CA ALA A 54 5.31 -5.72 -9.91
C ALA A 54 5.45 -5.84 -8.39
N LEU A 55 6.08 -4.84 -7.74
CA LEU A 55 6.15 -4.76 -6.28
C LEU A 55 4.75 -4.66 -5.64
N ALA A 56 3.90 -3.76 -6.14
CA ALA A 56 2.55 -3.54 -5.60
C ALA A 56 1.56 -4.67 -5.91
N LYS A 57 1.75 -5.39 -7.03
CA LYS A 57 0.89 -6.51 -7.46
C LYS A 57 1.33 -7.87 -6.89
N THR A 58 2.43 -7.93 -6.14
CA THR A 58 2.90 -9.15 -5.47
C THR A 58 2.62 -9.03 -3.96
N PRO A 59 1.60 -9.72 -3.41
CA PRO A 59 1.18 -9.57 -2.01
C PRO A 59 2.32 -9.73 -1.00
N GLU A 60 3.21 -10.68 -1.21
CA GLU A 60 4.33 -10.99 -0.31
C GLU A 60 5.35 -9.85 -0.30
N LEU A 61 5.64 -9.27 -1.47
CA LEU A 61 6.59 -8.15 -1.56
C LEU A 61 5.96 -6.84 -1.05
N ALA A 62 4.68 -6.62 -1.31
CA ALA A 62 3.93 -5.49 -0.76
C ALA A 62 3.86 -5.57 0.78
N CYS A 63 3.63 -6.77 1.33
CA CYS A 63 3.73 -7.04 2.76
C CYS A 63 5.15 -6.75 3.28
N GLU A 64 6.19 -7.34 2.65
CA GLU A 64 7.59 -7.14 3.02
C GLU A 64 7.91 -5.65 3.19
N VAL A 65 7.64 -4.82 2.17
CA VAL A 65 7.95 -3.39 2.23
C VAL A 65 7.06 -2.60 3.19
N THR A 66 5.81 -3.04 3.43
CA THR A 66 4.91 -2.41 4.40
C THR A 66 5.45 -2.55 5.83
N LEU A 67 6.07 -3.69 6.16
CA LEU A 67 6.58 -4.00 7.49
C LEU A 67 7.98 -3.42 7.75
N GLN A 68 8.79 -3.18 6.72
CA GLN A 68 10.16 -2.64 6.85
C GLN A 68 10.28 -1.43 7.81
N PRO A 69 9.42 -0.39 7.74
CA PRO A 69 9.55 0.78 8.62
C PRO A 69 9.25 0.45 10.09
N LEU A 70 8.36 -0.51 10.34
CA LEU A 70 7.99 -0.96 11.69
C LEU A 70 9.13 -1.75 12.37
N LEU A 71 10.08 -2.27 11.60
CA LEU A 71 11.29 -2.89 12.14
C LEU A 71 12.37 -1.88 12.53
N ARG A 72 12.23 -0.61 12.11
CA ARG A 72 13.19 0.46 12.40
C ARG A 72 12.69 1.47 13.41
N PHE A 73 11.39 1.70 13.44
CA PHE A 73 10.78 2.81 14.14
C PHE A 73 9.56 2.33 14.91
N ASP A 74 9.36 2.90 16.11
CA ASP A 74 8.18 2.64 16.94
C ASP A 74 6.96 3.43 16.42
N LEU A 75 6.49 3.10 15.22
CA LEU A 75 5.29 3.71 14.62
C LEU A 75 4.02 3.02 15.15
N ASP A 76 2.93 3.79 15.25
CA ASP A 76 1.64 3.33 15.76
C ASP A 76 0.72 2.76 14.67
N ALA A 77 1.14 2.79 13.40
CA ALA A 77 0.37 2.24 12.29
C ALA A 77 1.25 1.79 11.12
N ALA A 78 0.81 0.72 10.46
CA ALA A 78 1.19 0.40 9.09
C ALA A 78 0.23 1.11 8.11
N ILE A 79 0.76 1.48 6.94
CA ILE A 79 -0.04 1.85 5.78
C ILE A 79 0.26 0.86 4.66
N LEU A 80 -0.80 0.30 4.06
CA LEU A 80 -0.71 -0.62 2.93
C LEU A 80 0.19 -0.04 1.84
N PHE A 81 1.22 -0.78 1.43
CA PHE A 81 1.96 -0.46 0.22
C PHE A 81 1.13 -0.82 -1.01
N SER A 82 0.57 0.19 -1.67
CA SER A 82 -0.15 0.09 -2.94
C SER A 82 -0.08 1.45 -3.65
N ASP A 83 -0.87 1.63 -4.71
CA ASP A 83 -0.99 2.89 -5.44
C ASP A 83 -2.47 3.25 -5.67
N ILE A 84 -2.78 4.55 -5.64
CA ILE A 84 -4.14 5.05 -5.88
C ILE A 84 -4.61 4.77 -7.31
N LEU A 85 -3.68 4.59 -8.26
CA LEU A 85 -3.95 4.33 -9.66
C LEU A 85 -4.27 2.85 -9.96
N THR A 86 -4.30 1.98 -8.95
CA THR A 86 -4.74 0.59 -9.08
C THR A 86 -6.19 0.47 -9.56
N ILE A 87 -7.08 1.36 -9.08
CA ILE A 87 -8.50 1.41 -9.48
C ILE A 87 -8.64 1.71 -10.99
N PRO A 88 -8.12 2.83 -11.53
CA PRO A 88 -8.21 3.10 -12.97
C PRO A 88 -7.44 2.08 -13.82
N ASP A 89 -6.38 1.45 -13.32
CA ASP A 89 -5.75 0.31 -14.01
C ASP A 89 -6.73 -0.87 -14.14
N ALA A 90 -7.42 -1.22 -13.05
CA ALA A 90 -8.46 -2.25 -13.03
C ALA A 90 -9.71 -1.89 -13.85
N MET A 91 -10.02 -0.60 -14.01
CA MET A 91 -11.01 -0.12 -14.98
C MET A 91 -10.56 -0.26 -16.45
N GLY A 92 -9.36 -0.79 -16.68
CA GLY A 92 -8.84 -1.06 -18.01
C GLY A 92 -8.26 0.17 -18.70
N LEU A 93 -7.73 1.16 -17.98
CA LEU A 93 -7.07 2.32 -18.59
C LEU A 93 -5.61 2.06 -19.00
N GLY A 94 -5.01 0.95 -18.53
CA GLY A 94 -3.66 0.51 -18.89
C GLY A 94 -2.58 1.40 -18.28
N LEU A 95 -2.26 1.17 -17.01
CA LEU A 95 -1.29 1.94 -16.25
C LEU A 95 0.15 1.49 -16.55
N GLU A 96 1.00 2.46 -16.90
CA GLU A 96 2.42 2.25 -17.15
C GLU A 96 3.26 3.21 -16.29
N PHE A 97 4.39 2.71 -15.79
CA PHE A 97 5.41 3.51 -15.10
C PHE A 97 6.69 3.48 -15.93
N ALA A 98 6.87 4.46 -16.80
CA ALA A 98 8.13 4.63 -17.54
C ALA A 98 9.23 5.13 -16.60
N GLN A 99 10.46 4.63 -16.78
CA GLN A 99 11.58 4.98 -15.90
C GLN A 99 11.91 6.47 -16.01
N GLY A 100 11.86 7.18 -14.88
CA GLY A 100 12.12 8.63 -14.83
C GLY A 100 10.92 9.49 -15.21
N GLU A 101 9.82 8.89 -15.66
CA GLU A 101 8.57 9.58 -15.95
C GLU A 101 7.50 9.17 -14.94
N GLY A 102 6.54 10.07 -14.67
CA GLY A 102 5.38 9.76 -13.85
C GLY A 102 4.49 8.67 -14.48
N PRO A 103 3.50 8.15 -13.73
CA PRO A 103 2.55 7.18 -14.27
C PRO A 103 1.78 7.77 -15.47
N ARG A 104 1.52 6.92 -16.47
CA ARG A 104 0.71 7.25 -17.65
C ARG A 104 -0.34 6.19 -17.89
N PHE A 105 -1.47 6.59 -18.46
CA PHE A 105 -2.50 5.66 -18.94
C PHE A 105 -2.44 5.58 -20.46
N ALA A 106 -2.44 4.35 -20.98
CA ALA A 106 -2.52 4.08 -22.41
C ALA A 106 -3.84 4.58 -23.01
N ARG A 107 -4.92 4.57 -22.23
CA ARG A 107 -6.28 4.97 -22.64
C ARG A 107 -6.83 6.07 -21.74
N PRO A 108 -6.41 7.34 -21.89
CA PRO A 108 -7.00 8.43 -21.14
C PRO A 108 -8.47 8.64 -21.53
N VAL A 109 -9.32 8.93 -20.55
CA VAL A 109 -10.76 9.22 -20.75
C VAL A 109 -10.91 10.62 -21.38
N ARG A 110 -11.49 10.72 -22.57
CA ARG A 110 -11.62 11.99 -23.34
C ARG A 110 -13.02 12.23 -23.90
N SER A 111 -13.91 11.25 -23.86
CA SER A 111 -15.26 11.34 -24.41
C SER A 111 -16.31 10.70 -23.50
N ALA A 112 -17.59 11.04 -23.71
CA ALA A 112 -18.70 10.39 -23.03
C ALA A 112 -18.74 8.87 -23.28
N ALA A 113 -18.34 8.44 -24.49
CA ALA A 113 -18.23 7.03 -24.81
C ALA A 113 -17.14 6.32 -24.00
N ASP A 114 -16.05 7.01 -23.64
CA ASP A 114 -15.00 6.44 -22.78
C ASP A 114 -15.51 6.26 -21.35
N ILE A 115 -16.25 7.25 -20.83
CA ILE A 115 -16.90 7.17 -19.52
C ILE A 115 -17.87 6.00 -19.47
N ALA A 116 -18.69 5.82 -20.51
CA ALA A 116 -19.66 4.74 -20.60
C ALA A 116 -19.04 3.33 -20.61
N ARG A 117 -17.75 3.20 -20.94
CA ARG A 117 -17.01 1.93 -20.90
C ARG A 117 -16.39 1.61 -19.53
N LEU A 118 -16.37 2.57 -18.60
CA LEU A 118 -15.84 2.33 -17.26
C LEU A 118 -16.77 1.42 -16.47
N GLY A 119 -16.22 0.37 -15.88
CA GLY A 119 -16.90 -0.47 -14.89
C GLY A 119 -16.40 -0.17 -13.49
N VAL A 120 -17.16 -0.57 -12.47
CA VAL A 120 -16.66 -0.64 -11.09
C VAL A 120 -15.92 -1.97 -10.95
N PRO A 121 -14.59 -1.98 -10.68
CA PRO A 121 -13.86 -3.23 -10.52
C PRO A 121 -14.34 -4.02 -9.30
N ASP A 122 -14.40 -5.35 -9.38
CA ASP A 122 -14.61 -6.22 -8.22
C ASP A 122 -13.31 -6.31 -7.40
N PRO A 123 -13.31 -5.90 -6.11
CA PRO A 123 -12.14 -5.97 -5.26
C PRO A 123 -11.56 -7.39 -5.11
N GLU A 124 -12.40 -8.42 -5.16
CA GLU A 124 -11.98 -9.81 -4.98
C GLU A 124 -11.51 -10.48 -6.27
N THR A 125 -11.67 -9.82 -7.43
CA THR A 125 -11.17 -10.34 -8.71
C THR A 125 -10.12 -9.41 -9.34
N GLU A 126 -10.49 -8.21 -9.80
CA GLU A 126 -9.57 -7.31 -10.51
C GLU A 126 -8.55 -6.65 -9.58
N LEU A 127 -8.87 -6.50 -8.29
CA LEU A 127 -7.96 -5.94 -7.27
C LEU A 127 -7.53 -6.97 -6.22
N ARG A 128 -7.65 -8.27 -6.54
CA ARG A 128 -7.38 -9.36 -5.57
C ARG A 128 -5.99 -9.26 -4.94
N TYR A 129 -4.98 -8.81 -5.69
CA TYR A 129 -3.62 -8.61 -5.18
C TYR A 129 -3.56 -7.58 -4.04
N VAL A 130 -4.41 -6.54 -4.06
CA VAL A 130 -4.52 -5.55 -2.98
C VAL A 130 -5.15 -6.21 -1.75
N MET A 131 -6.22 -6.97 -1.95
CA MET A 131 -6.94 -7.66 -0.87
C MET A 131 -6.06 -8.73 -0.20
N ASP A 132 -5.32 -9.50 -0.98
CA ASP A 132 -4.39 -10.52 -0.49
C ASP A 132 -3.23 -9.88 0.27
N ALA A 133 -2.68 -8.76 -0.23
CA ALA A 133 -1.66 -8.00 0.50
C ALA A 133 -2.20 -7.50 1.85
N MET A 134 -3.40 -6.93 1.88
CA MET A 134 -4.04 -6.46 3.12
C MET A 134 -4.25 -7.59 4.13
N ARG A 135 -4.73 -8.76 3.68
CA ARG A 135 -4.90 -9.94 4.54
C ARG A 135 -3.57 -10.40 5.12
N LEU A 136 -2.54 -10.46 4.30
CA LEU A 136 -1.20 -10.88 4.71
C LEU A 136 -0.58 -9.89 5.70
N ILE A 137 -0.67 -8.58 5.44
CA ILE A 137 -0.18 -7.52 6.33
C ILE A 137 -0.91 -7.55 7.68
N ARG A 138 -2.21 -7.85 7.69
CA ARG A 138 -2.98 -7.96 8.93
C ARG A 138 -2.65 -9.20 9.74
N HIS A 139 -2.20 -10.26 9.07
CA HIS A 139 -1.82 -11.52 9.70
C HIS A 139 -0.43 -11.43 10.38
N GLU A 140 0.54 -10.77 9.73
CA GLU A 140 1.90 -10.55 10.26
C GLU A 140 1.96 -9.47 11.36
#